data_AF-A0A965UTC0-F1
#
_entry.id   AF-A0A965UTC0-F1
#
_cell.length_a   1.000
_cell.length_b   1.000
_cell.length_c   1.000
_cell.angle_alpha   90.00
_cell.angle_beta   90.00
_cell.angle_gamma   90.00
#
_symmetry.space_group_name_H-M   'P 1'
#
loop_
_entity.id
_entity.type
_entity.pdbx_description
1 polymer ?
#
loop_
_entity_poly.entity_id
_entity_poly.type
_entity_poly.pdbx_seq_one_letter_code
_entity_poly.pdbx_strand_id
1 'polypeptide(L)'
;MIIRDAEVIGMKRAPVMAKDGSVVNYRTRTCASCWLPKAAHFRWIYSYLSAVVDQVNTEHYRFDVSDMQNLQVLRYRPLQKFDWHFDTFDGSDRKLTCVINLSRPEEY
;
A
#
# COMPACT_ATOMS: atom_id res chain seq x y z
N MET A 1 -11.77 -11.31 4.75
CA MET A 1 -10.55 -12.12 4.62
C MET A 1 -9.31 -11.27 4.86
N ILE A 2 -8.94 -10.35 3.96
CA ILE A 2 -7.72 -9.51 4.08
C ILE A 2 -7.62 -8.73 5.39
N ILE A 3 -8.71 -8.13 5.88
CA ILE A 3 -8.71 -7.42 7.18
C ILE A 3 -8.29 -8.37 8.32
N ARG A 4 -8.82 -9.59 8.33
CA ARG A 4 -8.51 -10.60 9.34
C ARG A 4 -7.06 -11.10 9.21
N ASP A 5 -6.58 -11.30 7.98
CA ASP A 5 -5.19 -11.67 7.72
C ASP A 5 -4.24 -10.59 8.25
N ALA A 6 -4.55 -9.30 8.04
CA ALA A 6 -3.77 -8.19 8.55
C ALA A 6 -3.73 -8.13 10.09
N GLU A 7 -4.82 -8.48 10.77
CA GLU A 7 -4.85 -8.61 12.22
C GLU A 7 -3.91 -9.71 12.72
N VAL A 8 -3.93 -10.87 12.06
CA VAL A 8 -3.09 -12.03 12.42
C VAL A 8 -1.61 -11.75 12.17
N ILE A 9 -1.26 -11.11 11.05
CA ILE A 9 0.12 -10.69 10.73
C ILE A 9 0.63 -9.67 11.77
N GLY A 10 -0.27 -8.88 12.35
CA GLY A 10 0.05 -7.88 13.35
C GLY A 10 0.41 -6.54 12.72
N MET A 11 -0.56 -5.63 12.73
CA MET A 11 -0.37 -4.26 12.24
C MET A 11 0.42 -3.41 13.25
N LYS A 12 1.44 -2.70 12.78
CA LYS A 12 2.29 -1.82 13.59
C LYS A 12 2.17 -0.38 13.11
N ARG A 13 2.66 0.59 13.89
CA ARG A 13 2.69 1.99 13.44
C ARG A 13 3.47 2.10 12.14
N ALA A 14 2.85 2.71 11.12
CA ALA A 14 3.45 2.85 9.82
C ALA A 14 4.56 3.92 9.88
N PRO A 15 5.83 3.57 9.59
CA PRO A 15 6.89 4.55 9.59
C PRO A 15 6.86 5.36 8.28
N VAL A 16 7.64 6.44 8.26
CA VAL A 16 7.96 7.20 7.05
C VAL A 16 9.49 7.34 6.93
N MET A 17 9.94 7.59 5.71
CA MET A 17 11.35 7.89 5.43
C MET A 17 11.60 9.37 5.68
N ALA A 18 12.57 9.68 6.54
CA ALA A 18 13.07 11.03 6.75
C ALA A 18 13.96 11.47 5.58
N LYS A 19 14.27 12.77 5.51
CA LYS A 19 15.12 13.34 4.44
C LYS A 19 16.55 12.78 4.44
N ASP A 20 17.02 12.29 5.58
CA ASP A 20 18.32 11.63 5.74
C ASP A 20 18.28 10.12 5.42
N GLY A 21 17.14 9.61 4.94
CA GLY A 21 16.93 8.20 4.63
C GLY A 21 16.57 7.32 5.84
N SER A 22 16.56 7.88 7.07
CA SER A 22 16.19 7.12 8.27
C SER A 22 14.69 6.81 8.32
N VAL A 23 14.35 5.65 8.90
CA VAL A 23 12.95 5.20 9.07
C VAL A 23 12.46 5.62 10.45
N VAL A 24 11.48 6.53 10.49
CA VAL A 24 11.03 7.16 11.74
C VAL A 24 9.51 7.27 11.82
N ASN A 25 9.00 7.40 13.04
CA ASN A 25 7.57 7.58 13.33
C ASN A 25 7.24 9.06 13.48
N TYR A 26 6.89 9.74 12.39
CA TYR A 26 6.45 11.14 12.44
C TYR A 26 4.97 11.28 12.83
N ARG A 27 4.57 12.53 13.12
CA ARG A 27 3.17 12.93 13.26
C ARG A 27 2.46 13.07 11.90
N THR A 28 3.21 13.06 10.81
CA THR A 28 2.69 13.18 9.44
C THR A 28 1.97 11.92 9.00
N ARG A 29 2.36 10.74 9.49
CA ARG A 29 1.65 9.47 9.26
C ARG A 29 1.38 8.79 10.60
N THR A 30 0.11 8.58 10.93
CA THR A 30 -0.29 8.08 12.25
C THR A 30 -1.08 6.78 12.19
N CYS A 31 -1.27 6.19 11.02
CA CYS A 31 -1.97 4.92 10.84
C CYS A 31 -1.13 3.70 11.25
N ALA A 32 -1.80 2.55 11.32
CA ALA A 32 -1.15 1.25 11.41
C ALA A 32 -1.04 0.62 10.02
N SER A 33 0.04 -0.13 9.77
CA SER A 33 0.23 -0.90 8.55
C SER A 33 0.81 -2.28 8.81
N CYS A 34 0.59 -3.17 7.85
CA CYS A 34 1.35 -4.40 7.66
C CYS A 34 1.51 -4.68 6.17
N TRP A 35 2.43 -5.58 5.84
CA TRP A 35 2.67 -6.02 4.47
C TRP A 35 2.16 -7.45 4.31
N LEU A 36 1.34 -7.70 3.30
CA LEU A 36 0.97 -9.06 2.92
C LEU A 36 2.13 -9.62 2.09
N PRO A 37 2.79 -10.71 2.50
CA PRO A 37 3.85 -11.30 1.70
C PRO A 37 3.30 -11.91 0.40
N LYS A 38 4.15 -12.07 -0.63
CA LYS A 38 3.85 -12.88 -1.84
C LYS A 38 3.84 -14.38 -1.52
N ALA A 39 3.04 -14.79 -0.54
CA ALA A 39 2.85 -16.19 -0.12
C ALA A 39 1.69 -16.84 -0.88
N ALA A 40 1.65 -18.19 -0.90
CA ALA A 40 0.62 -18.94 -1.61
C ALA A 40 -0.81 -18.53 -1.21
N HIS A 41 -1.06 -18.28 0.08
CA HIS A 41 -2.33 -17.80 0.62
C HIS A 41 -2.83 -16.50 -0.04
N PHE A 42 -1.92 -15.58 -0.38
CA PHE A 42 -2.26 -14.29 -0.98
C PHE A 42 -2.18 -14.28 -2.51
N ARG A 43 -1.76 -15.38 -3.16
CA ARG A 43 -1.52 -15.41 -4.61
C ARG A 43 -2.72 -14.89 -5.41
N TRP A 44 -3.94 -15.24 -5.01
CA TRP A 44 -5.16 -14.85 -5.71
C TRP A 44 -5.30 -13.31 -5.84
N ILE A 45 -5.00 -12.54 -4.78
CA ILE A 45 -5.16 -11.09 -4.80
C ILE A 45 -4.05 -10.44 -5.61
N TYR A 46 -2.82 -10.96 -5.53
CA TYR A 46 -1.72 -10.50 -6.37
C TYR A 46 -2.03 -10.71 -7.85
N SER A 47 -2.53 -11.89 -8.23
CA SER A 47 -2.90 -12.19 -9.62
C SER A 47 -4.05 -11.31 -10.11
N TYR A 48 -5.09 -11.12 -9.29
CA TYR A 48 -6.21 -10.26 -9.64
C TYR A 48 -5.78 -8.81 -9.85
N LEU A 49 -5.03 -8.23 -8.90
CA LEU A 49 -4.56 -6.86 -9.01
C LEU A 49 -3.56 -6.66 -10.14
N SER A 50 -2.68 -7.63 -10.38
CA SER A 50 -1.75 -7.58 -11.52
C SER A 50 -2.51 -7.52 -12.84
N ALA A 51 -3.57 -8.29 -13.03
CA ALA A 51 -4.37 -8.26 -14.26
C ALA A 51 -5.08 -6.90 -14.45
N VAL A 52 -5.65 -6.34 -13.37
CA VAL A 52 -6.31 -5.02 -13.42
C VAL A 52 -5.30 -3.91 -13.73
N VAL A 53 -4.15 -3.92 -13.05
CA VAL A 53 -3.09 -2.91 -13.27
C VAL A 53 -2.51 -3.03 -14.68
N ASP A 54 -2.30 -4.24 -15.18
CA ASP A 54 -1.76 -4.48 -16.53
C ASP A 54 -2.71 -3.97 -17.62
N GLN A 55 -4.02 -4.20 -17.45
CA GLN A 55 -5.03 -3.64 -18.35
C GLN A 55 -4.97 -2.10 -18.38
N VAL A 56 -5.05 -1.45 -17.21
CA VAL A 56 -5.01 0.01 -17.10
C VAL A 56 -3.69 0.58 -17.62
N ASN A 57 -2.57 -0.07 -17.31
CA ASN A 57 -1.25 0.33 -17.79
C ASN A 57 -1.19 0.24 -19.32
N THR A 58 -1.63 -0.86 -19.92
CA THR A 58 -1.62 -1.08 -21.38
C THR A 58 -2.49 -0.05 -22.11
N GLU A 59 -3.69 0.23 -21.57
CA GLU A 59 -4.65 1.15 -22.20
C GLU A 59 -4.22 2.61 -22.11
N HIS A 60 -3.58 3.04 -21.01
CA HIS A 60 -3.39 4.47 -20.72
C HIS A 60 -1.94 4.95 -20.58
N TYR A 61 -1.03 4.12 -20.09
CA TYR A 61 0.29 4.60 -19.62
C TYR A 61 1.49 3.97 -20.34
N ARG A 62 1.42 2.67 -20.63
CA ARG A 62 2.44 1.86 -21.30
C ARG A 62 3.82 1.93 -20.63
N PHE A 63 3.83 1.95 -19.30
CA PHE A 63 5.07 1.80 -18.54
C PHE A 63 5.57 0.35 -18.62
N ASP A 64 6.89 0.17 -18.55
CA ASP A 64 7.50 -1.14 -18.32
C ASP A 64 7.35 -1.50 -16.83
N VAL A 65 6.34 -2.31 -16.50
CA VAL A 65 6.01 -2.73 -15.14
C VAL A 65 6.20 -4.24 -15.06
N SER A 66 7.27 -4.66 -14.37
CA SER A 66 7.68 -6.07 -14.27
C SER A 66 7.42 -6.69 -12.90
N ASP A 67 7.19 -5.88 -11.86
CA ASP A 67 6.90 -6.36 -10.51
C ASP A 67 5.96 -5.43 -9.75
N MET A 68 5.31 -5.98 -8.73
CA MET A 68 4.49 -5.26 -7.76
C MET A 68 5.09 -5.43 -6.36
N GLN A 69 5.21 -4.34 -5.60
CA GLN A 69 5.62 -4.42 -4.20
C GLN A 69 4.66 -5.31 -3.40
N ASN A 70 5.11 -5.83 -2.26
CA ASN A 70 4.20 -6.47 -1.32
C ASN A 70 3.00 -5.54 -1.04
N LEU A 71 1.78 -6.08 -0.98
CA LEU A 71 0.58 -5.28 -0.73
C LEU A 71 0.62 -4.72 0.69
N GLN A 72 0.45 -3.41 0.82
CA GLN A 72 0.40 -2.73 2.10
C GLN A 72 -1.05 -2.59 2.55
N VAL A 73 -1.41 -3.17 3.70
CA VAL A 73 -2.71 -2.95 4.33
C VAL A 73 -2.58 -1.82 5.33
N LEU A 74 -3.47 -0.84 5.26
CA LEU A 74 -3.50 0.33 6.11
C LEU A 74 -4.78 0.35 6.94
N ARG A 75 -4.65 0.71 8.21
CA ARG A 75 -5.79 0.93 9.11
C ARG A 75 -5.68 2.29 9.77
N TYR A 76 -6.69 3.11 9.51
CA TYR A 76 -6.89 4.40 10.14
C TYR A 76 -7.97 4.29 11.20
N ARG A 77 -7.70 4.85 12.38
CA ARG A 77 -8.67 5.10 13.44
C ARG A 77 -9.08 6.57 13.42
N PRO A 78 -10.14 6.98 14.15
CA PRO A 78 -10.50 8.38 14.25
C PRO A 78 -9.29 9.27 14.58
N LEU A 79 -9.20 10.41 13.90
CA LEU A 79 -8.11 11.40 13.99
C LEU A 79 -6.74 10.95 13.46
N GLN A 80 -6.60 9.73 12.95
CA GLN A 80 -5.36 9.32 12.26
C GLN A 80 -5.35 9.83 10.82
N LYS A 81 -4.16 10.14 10.32
CA LYS A 81 -3.97 10.77 9.02
C LYS A 81 -2.64 10.40 8.37
N PHE A 82 -2.56 10.71 7.09
CA PHE A 82 -1.31 10.86 6.37
C PHE A 82 -1.33 12.24 5.70
N ASP A 83 -0.45 13.14 6.14
CA ASP A 83 -0.28 14.46 5.55
C ASP A 83 0.13 14.36 4.07
N TRP A 84 -0.02 15.48 3.36
CA TRP A 84 0.27 15.60 1.93
C TRP A 84 1.69 15.09 1.59
N HIS A 85 1.77 14.20 0.60
CA HIS A 85 3.01 13.56 0.17
C HIS A 85 2.91 13.07 -1.27
N PHE A 86 4.06 12.69 -1.83
CA PHE A 86 4.17 11.93 -3.06
C PHE A 86 4.56 10.48 -2.75
N ASP A 87 3.98 9.54 -3.50
CA ASP A 87 4.37 8.14 -3.47
C ASP A 87 5.66 7.84 -4.24
N THR A 88 6.30 8.85 -4.80
CA THR A 88 7.55 8.71 -5.54
C THR A 88 8.54 9.77 -5.09
N PHE A 89 9.81 9.51 -5.36
CA PHE A 89 10.95 10.39 -5.07
C PHE A 89 12.06 10.09 -6.08
N ASP A 90 13.11 10.91 -6.09
CA ASP A 90 14.23 10.69 -7.00
C ASP A 90 14.93 9.34 -6.73
N GLY A 91 15.04 8.50 -7.77
CA GLY A 91 15.49 7.12 -7.64
C GLY A 91 14.42 6.09 -7.25
N SER A 92 13.14 6.45 -7.22
CA SER A 92 12.03 5.50 -7.01
C SER A 92 11.61 4.80 -8.29
N ASP A 93 11.51 3.47 -8.24
CA ASP A 93 11.00 2.64 -9.34
C ASP A 93 9.46 2.55 -9.40
N ARG A 94 8.76 3.18 -8.46
CA ARG A 94 7.28 3.17 -8.40
C ARG A 94 6.68 4.04 -9.52
N LYS A 95 6.09 3.38 -10.52
CA LYS A 95 5.40 4.04 -11.66
C LYS A 95 3.90 4.22 -11.44
N LEU A 96 3.26 3.28 -10.75
CA LEU A 96 1.81 3.25 -10.51
C LEU A 96 1.53 2.94 -9.03
N THR A 97 0.54 3.63 -8.45
CA THR A 97 -0.06 3.28 -7.14
C THR A 97 -1.51 2.88 -7.36
N CYS A 98 -1.90 1.74 -6.79
CA CYS A 98 -3.29 1.30 -6.69
C CYS A 98 -3.73 1.33 -5.23
N VAL A 99 -4.87 1.96 -4.94
CA VAL A 99 -5.47 2.01 -3.59
C VAL A 99 -6.85 1.40 -3.66
N ILE A 100 -7.13 0.48 -2.73
CA ILE A 100 -8.43 -0.19 -2.62
C ILE A 100 -8.94 -0.03 -1.20
N ASN A 101 -10.13 0.53 -1.07
CA ASN A 101 -10.82 0.64 0.22
C ASN A 101 -11.40 -0.72 0.60
N LEU A 102 -11.04 -1.21 1.79
CA LEU A 102 -11.55 -2.45 2.36
C LEU A 102 -12.73 -2.24 3.32
N SER A 103 -12.88 -1.00 3.81
CA SER A 103 -14.00 -0.59 4.66
C SER A 103 -15.24 -0.34 3.82
N ARG A 104 -16.41 -0.33 4.48
CA ARG A 104 -17.64 0.06 3.80
C ARG A 104 -17.64 1.57 3.51
N PRO A 105 -18.42 2.03 2.51
CA PRO A 105 -18.56 3.45 2.20
C PRO A 105 -18.93 4.34 3.38
N GLU A 106 -19.68 3.81 4.34
CA GLU A 106 -20.19 4.55 5.50
C GLU A 106 -19.17 4.63 6.65
N GLU A 107 -18.03 3.94 6.53
CA GLU A 107 -17.01 3.83 7.58
C GLU A 107 -15.81 4.77 7.37
N TYR A 108 -15.83 5.60 6.31
CA TYR A 108 -14.79 6.60 6.03
C TYR A 108 -15.32 8.02 5.93
#